data_AF-A0A644YL58-F1
#
_entry.id   AF-A0A644YL58-F1
#
_cell.length_a   1.000
_cell.length_b   1.000
_cell.length_c   1.000
_cell.angle_alpha   90.00
_cell.angle_beta   90.00
_cell.angle_gamma   90.00
#
_symmetry.space_group_name_H-M   'P 1'
#
loop_
_entity.id
_entity.type
_entity.pdbx_description
1 polymer ?
#
loop_
_entity_poly.entity_id
_entity_poly.type
_entity_poly.pdbx_seq_one_letter_code
_entity_poly.pdbx_strand_id
1 'polypeptide(L)'
;MNEKLRNYIDTLFEHAPTTVRAVELKEEMFQNLTDKYNDLIAQGKSEEAAFNIAVASIGDVDSLIAGLSGNARTAEGEASRKRNALFTAIAVALYITSPVPVILLGNTIGVMLLFVFVAFATGLLIYNGVTREKYVKADDTMVEEFKEWKQNSRKKDQAVGAITGSLWLIAVCVYMVVSFATGAWHITWIIFLIAAAVSSIIRGAFMLKK
;
A
#
# COMPACT_ATOMS: atom_id res chain seq x y z
N MET A 1 -34.59 21.44 17.71
CA MET A 1 -33.66 21.16 18.83
C MET A 1 -32.32 20.58 18.33
N ASN A 2 -32.34 19.49 17.55
CA ASN A 2 -31.15 18.94 16.87
C ASN A 2 -30.48 19.90 15.87
N GLU A 3 -31.21 20.91 15.40
CA GLU A 3 -30.73 21.95 14.49
C GLU A 3 -29.62 22.82 15.11
N LYS A 4 -29.66 23.12 16.41
CA LYS A 4 -28.63 23.95 17.06
C LYS A 4 -27.29 23.23 17.14
N LEU A 5 -27.30 21.94 17.52
CA LEU A 5 -26.10 21.09 17.54
C LEU A 5 -25.54 20.86 16.13
N ARG A 6 -26.43 20.65 15.15
CA ARG A 6 -26.04 20.46 13.75
C ARG A 6 -25.39 21.72 13.19
N ASN A 7 -25.99 22.89 13.41
CA ASN A 7 -25.40 24.17 13.00
C ASN A 7 -24.04 24.43 13.66
N TYR A 8 -23.87 24.08 14.94
CA TYR A 8 -22.58 24.22 15.62
C TYR A 8 -21.50 23.33 14.98
N ILE A 9 -21.80 22.05 14.74
CA ILE A 9 -20.88 21.14 14.05
C ILE A 9 -20.60 21.58 12.62
N ASP A 10 -21.61 22.09 11.90
CA ASP A 10 -21.44 22.63 10.56
C ASP A 10 -20.46 23.82 10.56
N THR A 11 -20.56 24.73 11.53
CA THR A 11 -19.60 25.85 11.68
C THR A 11 -18.19 25.40 12.03
N LEU A 12 -18.04 24.38 12.88
CA LEU A 12 -16.72 23.84 13.22
C LEU A 12 -16.00 23.24 12.00
N PHE A 13 -16.76 22.63 11.09
CA PHE A 13 -16.21 21.98 9.91
C PHE A 13 -16.24 22.86 8.65
N GLU A 14 -16.55 24.16 8.77
CA GLU A 14 -16.66 25.08 7.63
C GLU A 14 -15.33 25.21 6.85
N HIS A 15 -14.20 25.16 7.56
CA HIS A 15 -12.85 25.18 6.99
C HIS A 15 -12.20 23.79 6.90
N ALA A 16 -12.94 22.72 7.20
CA ALA A 16 -12.42 21.36 7.11
C ALA A 16 -12.30 20.92 5.65
N PRO A 17 -11.29 20.08 5.31
CA PRO A 17 -11.16 19.55 3.97
C PRO A 17 -12.37 18.67 3.63
N THR A 18 -12.90 18.78 2.42
CA THR A 18 -14.00 17.93 1.89
C THR A 18 -13.49 16.52 1.60
N THR A 19 -13.13 15.80 2.67
CA THR A 19 -12.68 14.43 2.65
C THR A 19 -13.70 13.54 3.33
N VAL A 20 -13.77 12.29 2.90
CA VAL A 20 -14.60 11.25 3.53
C VAL A 20 -14.38 11.20 5.04
N ARG A 21 -13.12 11.22 5.48
CA ARG A 21 -12.76 11.20 6.91
C ARG A 21 -13.23 12.43 7.68
N ALA A 22 -13.27 13.60 7.04
CA ALA A 22 -13.84 14.80 7.66
C ALA A 22 -15.36 14.68 7.82
N VAL A 23 -16.06 14.07 6.86
CA VAL A 23 -17.50 13.81 6.93
C VAL A 23 -17.82 12.76 8.00
N GLU A 24 -17.04 11.68 8.09
CA GLU A 24 -17.17 10.66 9.15
C GLU A 24 -16.91 11.25 10.53
N LEU A 25 -15.82 11.99 10.71
CA LEU A 25 -15.51 12.64 11.99
C LEU A 25 -16.60 13.63 12.38
N LYS A 26 -17.16 14.36 11.41
CA LYS A 26 -18.29 15.27 11.63
C LYS A 26 -19.52 14.53 12.14
N GLU A 27 -19.85 13.38 11.56
CA GLU A 27 -21.00 12.56 11.98
C GLU A 27 -20.76 11.90 13.35
N GLU A 28 -19.56 11.36 13.59
CA GLU A 28 -19.16 10.78 14.89
C GLU A 28 -19.20 11.83 16.01
N MET A 29 -18.68 13.03 15.75
CA MET A 29 -18.75 14.16 16.67
C MET A 29 -20.19 14.59 16.93
N PHE A 30 -21.02 14.64 15.90
CA PHE A 30 -22.44 14.99 16.03
C PHE A 30 -23.21 13.97 16.88
N GLN A 31 -22.97 12.67 16.68
CA GLN A 31 -23.57 11.60 17.50
C GLN A 31 -23.13 11.71 18.95
N ASN A 32 -21.82 11.77 19.21
CA ASN A 32 -21.28 11.91 20.57
C ASN A 32 -21.82 13.14 21.31
N LEU A 33 -21.93 14.28 20.62
CA LEU A 33 -22.53 15.51 21.17
C LEU A 33 -24.01 15.32 21.50
N THR A 34 -24.75 14.69 20.59
CA THR A 34 -26.19 14.47 20.75
C THR A 34 -26.47 13.53 21.92
N ASP A 35 -25.70 12.46 22.06
CA ASP A 35 -25.80 11.52 23.17
C ASP A 35 -25.50 12.22 24.49
N LYS A 36 -24.40 12.97 24.56
CA LYS A 36 -24.02 13.73 25.76
C LYS A 36 -25.09 14.77 26.15
N TYR A 37 -25.65 15.45 25.15
CA TYR A 37 -26.74 16.41 25.36
C TYR A 37 -27.96 15.71 25.95
N ASN A 38 -28.40 14.60 25.35
CA ASN A 38 -29.57 13.84 25.80
C ASN A 38 -29.39 13.31 27.24
N ASP A 39 -28.19 12.84 27.60
CA ASP A 39 -27.87 12.43 28.97
C ASP A 39 -28.03 13.56 29.98
N LEU A 40 -27.61 14.78 29.61
CA LEU A 40 -27.72 15.96 30.48
C LEU A 40 -29.17 16.43 30.63
N ILE A 41 -29.98 16.29 29.58
CA ILE A 41 -31.43 16.53 29.65
C ILE A 41 -32.10 15.49 30.56
N ALA A 42 -31.72 14.21 30.43
CA ALA A 42 -32.24 13.15 31.30
C ALA A 42 -31.87 13.35 32.78
N GLN A 43 -30.73 14.00 33.06
CA GLN A 43 -30.33 14.44 34.40
C GLN A 43 -31.10 15.67 34.91
N GLY A 44 -32.06 16.19 34.16
CA GLY A 44 -32.90 17.33 34.55
C GLY A 44 -32.23 18.69 34.35
N LYS A 45 -31.15 18.79 33.55
CA LYS A 45 -30.58 20.09 33.18
C LYS A 45 -31.45 20.80 32.15
N SER A 46 -31.41 22.13 32.16
CA SER A 46 -32.05 22.93 31.11
C SER A 46 -31.34 22.72 29.77
N GLU A 47 -32.09 22.92 28.67
CA GLU A 47 -31.55 22.79 27.30
C GLU A 47 -30.30 23.63 27.06
N GLU A 48 -30.31 24.88 27.55
CA GLU A 48 -29.17 25.79 27.40
C GLU A 48 -27.95 25.33 28.20
N ALA A 49 -28.16 24.82 29.42
CA ALA A 49 -27.08 24.30 30.25
C ALA A 49 -26.51 23.01 29.67
N ALA A 50 -27.36 22.10 29.17
CA ALA A 50 -26.95 20.86 28.53
C ALA A 50 -26.13 21.14 27.27
N PHE A 51 -26.55 22.10 26.43
CA PHE A 51 -25.82 22.50 25.24
C PHE A 51 -24.43 23.04 25.56
N ASN A 52 -24.32 23.99 26.49
CA ASN A 52 -23.04 24.61 26.85
C ASN A 52 -22.04 23.58 27.44
N ILE A 53 -22.53 22.64 28.25
CA ILE A 53 -21.69 21.57 28.83
C ILE A 53 -21.26 20.57 27.74
N ALA A 54 -22.15 20.20 26.83
CA ALA A 54 -21.84 19.26 25.75
C ALA A 54 -20.79 19.84 24.78
N VAL A 55 -20.93 21.11 24.40
CA VAL A 55 -19.96 21.84 23.56
C VAL A 55 -18.59 21.94 24.23
N ALA A 56 -18.54 22.27 25.53
CA ALA A 56 -17.28 22.34 26.27
C ALA A 56 -16.56 20.98 26.38
N SER A 57 -17.27 19.87 26.23
CA SER A 57 -16.70 18.51 26.31
C SER A 57 -15.89 18.10 25.07
N ILE A 58 -16.04 18.80 23.94
CA ILE A 58 -15.37 18.43 22.69
C ILE A 58 -13.88 18.80 22.72
N GLY A 59 -13.52 19.90 23.40
CA GLY A 59 -12.15 20.37 23.48
C GLY A 59 -11.63 20.99 22.18
N ASP A 60 -10.36 20.71 21.85
CA ASP A 60 -9.63 21.33 20.72
C ASP A 60 -9.92 20.62 19.39
N VAL A 61 -11.04 20.99 18.74
CA VAL A 61 -11.47 20.49 17.43
C VAL A 61 -10.56 20.99 16.31
N ASP A 62 -9.99 22.17 16.45
CA ASP A 62 -9.12 22.78 15.45
C ASP A 62 -7.86 21.92 15.24
N SER A 63 -7.30 21.35 16.31
CA SER A 63 -6.19 20.40 16.23
C SER A 63 -6.57 19.11 15.47
N LEU A 64 -7.78 18.60 15.68
CA LEU A 64 -8.29 17.39 15.02
C LEU A 64 -8.53 17.64 13.53
N ILE A 65 -9.10 18.79 13.17
CA ILE A 65 -9.32 19.20 11.78
C ILE A 65 -7.99 19.48 11.08
N ALA A 66 -7.02 20.13 11.76
CA ALA A 66 -5.68 20.34 11.22
C ALA A 66 -4.97 19.02 10.87
N GLY A 67 -5.18 17.97 11.67
CA GLY A 67 -4.70 16.62 11.38
C GLY A 67 -5.34 15.97 10.14
N LEU A 68 -6.56 16.39 9.75
CA LEU A 68 -7.24 15.96 8.53
C LEU A 68 -6.71 16.68 7.29
N SER A 69 -6.31 17.95 7.42
CA SER A 69 -5.88 18.81 6.31
C SER A 69 -4.56 18.42 5.66
N GLY A 70 -3.87 17.38 6.15
CA GLY A 70 -2.86 16.66 5.38
C GLY A 70 -1.58 17.42 5.02
N ASN A 71 -1.45 18.72 5.33
CA ASN A 71 -0.27 19.53 5.00
C ASN A 71 1.03 19.00 5.64
N ALA A 72 0.95 18.27 6.76
CA ALA A 72 2.11 17.58 7.35
C ALA A 72 2.51 16.29 6.59
N ARG A 73 1.57 15.64 5.91
CA ARG A 73 1.79 14.32 5.25
C ARG A 73 2.33 14.44 3.82
N THR A 74 2.13 15.57 3.16
CA THR A 74 2.62 15.80 1.78
C THR A 74 4.13 16.02 1.73
N ALA A 75 4.69 16.77 2.69
CA ALA A 75 6.13 17.06 2.73
C ALA A 75 6.99 15.80 3.01
N GLU A 76 6.56 14.95 3.94
CA GLU A 76 7.26 13.70 4.27
C GLU A 76 7.17 12.67 3.12
N GLY A 77 6.00 12.58 2.47
CA GLY A 77 5.78 11.70 1.32
C GLY A 77 6.61 12.10 0.09
N GLU A 78 6.81 13.39 -0.16
CA GLU A 78 7.62 13.88 -1.28
C GLU A 78 9.12 13.64 -1.08
N ALA A 79 9.63 13.90 0.12
CA ALA A 79 11.04 13.64 0.46
C ALA A 79 11.36 12.14 0.39
N SER A 80 10.45 11.29 0.88
CA SER A 80 10.57 9.83 0.79
C SER A 80 10.51 9.35 -0.67
N ARG A 81 9.61 9.90 -1.50
CA ARG A 81 9.54 9.61 -2.95
C ARG A 81 10.81 9.96 -3.70
N LYS A 82 11.41 11.12 -3.45
CA LYS A 82 12.67 11.54 -4.10
C LYS A 82 13.83 10.61 -3.76
N ARG A 83 13.97 10.25 -2.49
CA ARG A 83 14.99 9.29 -2.02
C ARG A 83 14.80 7.90 -2.65
N ASN A 84 13.56 7.46 -2.77
CA ASN A 84 13.23 6.16 -3.36
C ASN A 84 13.45 6.14 -4.89
N ALA A 85 13.17 7.24 -5.59
CA ALA A 85 13.51 7.37 -7.01
C ALA A 85 15.03 7.31 -7.23
N LEU A 86 15.81 7.96 -6.36
CA LEU A 86 17.27 7.92 -6.43
C LEU A 86 17.83 6.51 -6.25
N PHE A 87 17.39 5.76 -5.23
CA PHE A 87 17.82 4.38 -5.04
C PHE A 87 17.45 3.46 -6.20
N THR A 88 16.28 3.69 -6.82
CA THR A 88 15.88 2.95 -8.03
C THR A 88 16.83 3.27 -9.19
N ALA A 89 17.14 4.55 -9.40
CA ALA A 89 18.06 4.99 -10.45
C ALA A 89 19.48 4.43 -10.26
N ILE A 90 19.99 4.41 -9.01
CA ILE A 90 21.30 3.84 -8.68
C ILE A 90 21.33 2.35 -9.00
N ALA A 91 20.29 1.59 -8.62
CA ALA A 91 20.23 0.16 -8.92
C ALA A 91 20.21 -0.11 -10.43
N VAL A 92 19.43 0.66 -11.20
CA VAL A 92 19.36 0.55 -12.66
C VAL A 92 20.72 0.90 -13.30
N ALA A 93 21.40 1.94 -12.81
CA ALA A 93 22.73 2.29 -13.29
C ALA A 93 23.74 1.16 -13.03
N LEU A 94 23.73 0.55 -11.85
CA LEU A 94 24.58 -0.61 -11.55
C LEU A 94 24.33 -1.79 -12.49
N TYR A 95 23.07 -2.06 -12.86
CA TYR A 95 22.75 -3.10 -13.84
C TYR A 95 23.34 -2.81 -15.22
N ILE A 96 23.24 -1.57 -15.68
CA ILE A 96 23.77 -1.16 -16.98
C ILE A 96 25.31 -1.22 -16.98
N THR A 97 25.95 -0.87 -15.86
CA THR A 97 27.41 -0.92 -15.72
C THR A 97 27.95 -2.34 -15.43
N SER A 98 27.11 -3.27 -15.00
CA SER A 98 27.49 -4.64 -14.63
C SER A 98 28.27 -5.44 -15.70
N PRO A 99 28.01 -5.29 -17.02
CA PRO A 99 28.79 -5.97 -18.05
C PRO A 99 30.19 -5.37 -18.29
N VAL A 100 30.46 -4.13 -17.84
CA VAL A 100 31.71 -3.42 -18.13
C VAL A 100 32.95 -4.15 -17.59
N PRO A 101 32.97 -4.64 -16.33
CA PRO A 101 34.08 -5.45 -15.83
C PRO A 101 34.29 -6.77 -16.59
N VAL A 102 33.21 -7.38 -17.11
CA VAL A 102 33.29 -8.62 -17.90
C VAL A 102 34.00 -8.36 -19.22
N ILE A 103 33.65 -7.28 -19.90
CA ILE A 103 34.21 -6.90 -21.21
C ILE A 103 35.67 -6.48 -21.07
N LEU A 104 36.03 -5.75 -20.01
CA LEU A 104 37.40 -5.26 -19.79
C LEU A 104 38.37 -6.35 -19.32
N LEU A 105 37.94 -7.23 -18.41
CA LEU A 105 38.82 -8.24 -17.81
C LEU A 105 38.87 -9.54 -18.60
N GLY A 106 37.80 -9.88 -19.34
CA GLY A 106 37.74 -11.06 -20.22
C GLY A 106 37.96 -12.41 -19.53
N ASN A 107 37.90 -12.47 -18.20
CA ASN A 107 38.27 -13.63 -17.39
C ASN A 107 37.17 -13.98 -16.36
N THR A 108 37.38 -15.08 -15.63
CA THR A 108 36.46 -15.56 -14.58
C THR A 108 36.23 -14.52 -13.47
N ILE A 109 37.20 -13.63 -13.23
CA ILE A 109 37.08 -12.54 -12.25
C ILE A 109 36.05 -11.51 -12.70
N GLY A 110 36.00 -11.16 -13.99
CA GLY A 110 34.96 -10.29 -14.55
C GLY A 110 33.56 -10.86 -14.34
N VAL A 111 33.39 -12.17 -14.54
CA VAL A 111 32.11 -12.87 -14.30
C VAL A 111 31.72 -12.87 -12.82
N MET A 112 32.69 -13.08 -11.91
CA MET A 112 32.43 -12.97 -10.47
C MET A 112 31.99 -11.55 -10.06
N LEU A 113 32.62 -10.52 -10.62
CA LEU A 113 32.25 -9.12 -10.36
C LEU A 113 30.85 -8.78 -10.87
N LEU A 114 30.43 -9.32 -12.02
CA LEU A 114 29.07 -9.16 -12.54
C LEU A 114 28.03 -9.65 -11.52
N PHE A 115 28.24 -10.83 -10.93
CA PHE A 115 27.31 -11.38 -9.95
C PHE A 115 27.25 -10.53 -8.67
N VAL A 116 28.37 -9.94 -8.25
CA VAL A 116 28.42 -9.03 -7.09
C VAL A 116 27.63 -7.74 -7.38
N PHE A 117 27.81 -7.14 -8.56
CA PHE A 117 27.07 -5.94 -8.96
C PHE A 117 25.56 -6.20 -9.04
N VAL A 118 25.17 -7.35 -9.58
CA VAL A 118 23.76 -7.78 -9.66
C VAL A 118 23.17 -8.01 -8.27
N ALA A 119 23.90 -8.67 -7.37
CA ALA A 119 23.44 -8.91 -6.00
C ALA A 119 23.23 -7.59 -5.25
N PHE A 120 24.16 -6.64 -5.39
CA PHE A 120 24.06 -5.32 -4.75
C PHE A 120 22.89 -4.50 -5.32
N ALA A 121 22.73 -4.48 -6.64
CA ALA A 121 21.61 -3.80 -7.31
C ALA A 121 20.25 -4.38 -6.92
N THR A 122 20.15 -5.72 -6.83
CA THR A 122 18.93 -6.42 -6.40
C THR A 122 18.60 -6.11 -4.95
N GLY A 123 19.60 -6.18 -4.06
CA GLY A 123 19.44 -5.85 -2.64
C GLY A 123 18.92 -4.43 -2.44
N LEU A 124 19.45 -3.46 -3.21
CA LEU A 124 19.02 -2.07 -3.16
C LEU A 124 17.56 -1.89 -3.62
N LEU A 125 17.13 -2.60 -4.67
CA LEU A 125 15.74 -2.58 -5.13
C LEU A 125 14.78 -3.24 -4.16
N ILE A 126 15.15 -4.36 -3.54
CA ILE A 126 14.30 -5.05 -2.57
C ILE A 126 14.13 -4.17 -1.32
N TYR A 127 15.22 -3.60 -0.81
CA TYR A 127 15.18 -2.68 0.33
C TYR A 127 14.24 -1.51 0.05
N ASN A 128 14.43 -0.83 -1.08
CA ASN A 128 13.59 0.29 -1.51
C ASN A 128 12.13 -0.13 -1.79
N GLY A 129 11.92 -1.31 -2.38
CA GLY A 129 10.61 -1.86 -2.69
C GLY A 129 9.79 -2.21 -1.44
N VAL A 130 10.44 -2.73 -0.40
CA VAL A 130 9.82 -3.01 0.91
C VAL A 130 9.53 -1.72 1.67
N THR A 131 10.36 -0.69 1.54
CA THR A 131 10.13 0.65 2.11
C THR A 131 9.11 1.49 1.32
N ARG A 132 8.54 0.97 0.22
CA ARG A 132 7.36 1.61 -0.38
C ARG A 132 6.20 1.47 0.60
N GLU A 133 5.90 2.55 1.30
CA GLU A 133 4.58 2.73 1.90
C GLU A 133 3.57 2.51 0.77
N LYS A 134 2.83 1.40 0.86
CA LYS A 134 1.65 1.16 0.03
C LYS A 134 0.82 2.41 0.20
N TYR A 135 0.71 3.22 -0.84
CA TYR A 135 -0.27 4.28 -0.94
C TYR A 135 -1.62 3.67 -0.53
N VAL A 136 -2.04 3.95 0.70
CA VAL A 136 -3.39 3.68 1.16
C VAL A 136 -4.20 4.73 0.44
N LYS A 137 -4.73 4.36 -0.72
CA LYS A 137 -5.80 5.12 -1.36
C LYS A 137 -6.87 5.33 -0.29
N ALA A 138 -7.03 6.58 0.13
CA ALA A 138 -8.18 7.04 0.86
C ALA A 138 -9.34 7.02 -0.14
N ASP A 139 -10.06 5.91 -0.17
CA ASP A 139 -11.36 5.74 -0.81
C ASP A 139 -12.04 4.66 -0.01
N ASP A 140 -12.63 5.04 1.12
CA ASP A 140 -13.21 4.07 2.03
C ASP A 140 -14.46 4.64 2.73
N THR A 141 -15.54 4.89 1.98
CA THR A 141 -16.91 5.04 2.54
C THR A 141 -17.98 4.07 2.01
N MET A 142 -17.66 3.17 1.07
CA MET A 142 -18.52 2.03 0.69
C MET A 142 -17.91 0.70 1.14
N VAL A 143 -17.25 0.72 2.30
CA VAL A 143 -16.11 -0.15 2.58
C VAL A 143 -16.48 -1.53 3.01
N GLU A 144 -17.49 -1.76 3.83
CA GLU A 144 -17.56 -3.07 4.50
C GLU A 144 -17.90 -4.21 3.53
N GLU A 145 -18.86 -4.03 2.62
CA GLU A 145 -19.19 -5.04 1.60
C GLU A 145 -18.12 -5.14 0.49
N PHE A 146 -17.54 -4.01 0.07
CA PHE A 146 -16.45 -4.01 -0.91
C PHE A 146 -15.11 -4.48 -0.31
N LYS A 147 -14.87 -4.32 0.99
CA LYS A 147 -13.68 -4.77 1.72
C LYS A 147 -13.76 -6.26 1.93
N GLU A 148 -14.91 -6.86 2.23
CA GLU A 148 -15.03 -8.32 2.22
C GLU A 148 -14.78 -8.88 0.82
N TRP A 149 -15.41 -8.33 -0.22
CA TRP A 149 -15.20 -8.77 -1.61
C TRP A 149 -13.76 -8.55 -2.09
N LYS A 150 -13.16 -7.39 -1.81
CA LYS A 150 -11.80 -7.01 -2.22
C LYS A 150 -10.73 -7.65 -1.35
N GLN A 151 -10.98 -7.94 -0.08
CA GLN A 151 -10.07 -8.67 0.80
C GLN A 151 -10.10 -10.17 0.45
N ASN A 152 -11.26 -10.75 0.16
CA ASN A 152 -11.32 -12.12 -0.37
C ASN A 152 -10.71 -12.22 -1.77
N SER A 153 -10.94 -11.24 -2.64
CA SER A 153 -10.33 -11.21 -3.98
C SER A 153 -8.81 -10.94 -3.90
N ARG A 154 -8.35 -10.02 -3.03
CA ARG A 154 -6.92 -9.80 -2.79
C ARG A 154 -6.23 -10.99 -2.14
N LYS A 155 -6.85 -11.67 -1.17
CA LYS A 155 -6.27 -12.87 -0.55
C LYS A 155 -6.10 -13.98 -1.59
N LYS A 156 -7.10 -14.17 -2.47
CA LYS A 156 -7.02 -15.12 -3.59
C LYS A 156 -5.96 -14.71 -4.62
N ASP A 157 -5.92 -13.45 -5.04
CA ASP A 157 -4.93 -12.95 -5.99
C ASP A 157 -3.51 -12.97 -5.41
N GLN A 158 -3.35 -12.70 -4.11
CA GLN A 158 -2.08 -12.78 -3.41
C GLN A 158 -1.61 -14.24 -3.26
N ALA A 159 -2.52 -15.18 -3.00
CA ALA A 159 -2.20 -16.61 -2.98
C ALA A 159 -1.77 -17.12 -4.37
N VAL A 160 -2.54 -16.79 -5.42
CA VAL A 160 -2.19 -17.13 -6.80
C VAL A 160 -0.87 -16.48 -7.22
N GLY A 161 -0.63 -15.22 -6.79
CA GLY A 161 0.62 -14.51 -7.02
C GLY A 161 1.83 -15.19 -6.36
N ALA A 162 1.70 -15.62 -5.09
CA ALA A 162 2.76 -16.32 -4.38
C ALA A 162 3.06 -17.70 -4.98
N ILE A 163 2.03 -18.47 -5.37
CA ILE A 163 2.19 -19.77 -6.04
C ILE A 163 2.85 -19.58 -7.41
N THR A 164 2.40 -18.61 -8.20
CA THR A 164 2.97 -18.32 -9.52
C THR A 164 4.43 -17.88 -9.40
N GLY A 165 4.76 -16.99 -8.46
CA GLY A 165 6.13 -16.54 -8.23
C GLY A 165 7.06 -17.68 -7.82
N SER A 166 6.60 -18.58 -6.95
CA SER A 166 7.35 -19.77 -6.52
C SER A 166 7.59 -20.73 -7.70
N LEU A 167 6.59 -20.92 -8.56
CA LEU A 167 6.72 -21.74 -9.77
C LEU A 167 7.78 -21.19 -10.73
N TRP A 168 7.85 -19.87 -10.91
CA TRP A 168 8.88 -19.24 -11.73
C TRP A 168 10.29 -19.42 -11.15
N LEU A 169 10.45 -19.33 -9.82
CA LEU A 169 11.73 -19.62 -9.17
C LEU A 169 12.16 -21.07 -9.38
N ILE A 170 11.22 -22.02 -9.20
CA ILE A 170 11.47 -23.44 -9.45
C ILE A 170 11.84 -23.68 -10.91
N ALA A 171 11.13 -23.06 -11.85
CA ALA A 171 11.40 -23.16 -13.28
C ALA A 171 12.81 -22.65 -13.63
N VAL A 172 13.26 -21.56 -13.02
CA VAL A 172 14.63 -21.03 -13.19
C VAL A 172 15.67 -22.00 -12.62
N CYS A 173 15.45 -22.55 -11.43
CA CYS A 173 16.36 -23.54 -10.84
C CYS A 173 16.46 -24.80 -11.72
N VAL A 174 15.33 -25.34 -12.18
CA VAL A 174 15.28 -26.51 -13.07
C VAL A 174 15.95 -26.20 -14.40
N TYR A 175 15.68 -25.02 -14.98
CA TYR A 175 16.34 -24.57 -16.21
C TYR A 175 17.86 -24.53 -16.04
N MET A 176 18.38 -23.91 -14.96
CA MET A 176 19.82 -23.87 -14.72
C MET A 176 20.42 -25.27 -14.60
N VAL A 177 19.84 -26.15 -13.76
CA VAL A 177 20.37 -27.51 -13.56
C VAL A 177 20.40 -28.29 -14.87
N VAL A 178 19.31 -28.26 -15.63
CA VAL A 178 19.20 -29.00 -16.89
C VAL A 178 20.10 -28.39 -17.98
N SER A 179 20.17 -27.06 -18.07
CA SER A 179 20.97 -26.37 -19.09
C SER A 179 22.47 -26.56 -18.87
N PHE A 180 22.93 -26.53 -17.63
CA PHE A 180 24.33 -26.83 -17.30
C PHE A 180 24.68 -28.31 -17.46
N ALA A 181 23.76 -29.23 -17.13
CA ALA A 181 24.01 -30.67 -17.29
C ALA A 181 24.03 -31.12 -18.75
N THR A 182 23.19 -30.52 -19.60
CA THR A 182 23.04 -30.95 -21.00
C THR A 182 23.85 -30.12 -22.00
N GLY A 183 24.29 -28.92 -21.62
CA GLY A 183 24.95 -27.97 -22.55
C GLY A 183 24.07 -27.52 -23.73
N ALA A 184 22.79 -27.90 -23.76
CA ALA A 184 21.85 -27.65 -24.84
C ALA A 184 20.99 -26.41 -24.53
N TRP A 185 21.66 -25.26 -24.42
CA TRP A 185 21.03 -23.96 -24.11
C TRP A 185 19.89 -23.60 -25.07
N HIS A 186 19.99 -24.06 -26.32
CA HIS A 186 19.02 -23.84 -27.40
C HIS A 186 17.72 -24.67 -27.27
N ILE A 187 17.68 -25.73 -26.46
CA ILE A 187 16.49 -26.57 -26.26
C ILE A 187 15.86 -26.30 -24.89
N THR A 188 16.69 -26.09 -23.87
CA THR A 188 16.26 -25.99 -22.48
C THR A 188 15.33 -24.81 -22.18
N TRP A 189 15.29 -23.79 -23.03
CA TRP A 189 14.35 -22.67 -22.92
C TRP A 189 12.87 -23.08 -23.01
N ILE A 190 12.55 -24.27 -23.57
CA ILE A 190 11.20 -24.85 -23.59
C ILE A 190 10.61 -24.97 -22.17
N ILE A 191 11.45 -25.12 -21.14
CA ILE A 191 11.03 -25.17 -19.73
C ILE A 191 10.24 -23.90 -19.34
N PHE A 192 10.59 -22.73 -19.89
CA PHE A 192 9.86 -21.49 -19.62
C PHE A 192 8.49 -21.45 -20.31
N LEU A 193 8.35 -22.04 -21.50
CA LEU A 193 7.05 -22.16 -22.18
C LEU A 193 6.12 -23.09 -21.38
N ILE A 194 6.66 -24.19 -20.87
CA ILE A 194 5.92 -25.11 -19.99
C ILE A 194 5.52 -24.39 -18.69
N ALA A 195 6.45 -23.68 -18.05
CA ALA A 195 6.14 -22.91 -16.84
C ALA A 195 5.08 -21.84 -17.06
N ALA A 196 5.12 -21.14 -18.19
CA ALA A 196 4.11 -20.15 -18.58
C ALA A 196 2.73 -20.80 -18.79
N ALA A 197 2.67 -21.95 -19.48
CA ALA A 197 1.43 -22.70 -19.67
C ALA A 197 0.86 -23.22 -18.34
N VAL A 198 1.70 -23.75 -17.45
CA VAL A 198 1.25 -24.18 -16.11
C VAL A 198 0.73 -22.98 -15.30
N SER A 199 1.39 -21.82 -15.39
CA SER A 199 0.95 -20.61 -14.69
C SER A 199 -0.41 -20.08 -15.16
N SER A 200 -0.71 -20.17 -16.46
CA SER A 200 -2.01 -19.76 -17.01
C SER A 200 -3.12 -20.74 -16.61
N ILE A 201 -2.82 -22.05 -16.59
CA ILE A 201 -3.74 -23.09 -16.09
C ILE A 201 -4.06 -22.89 -14.61
N ILE A 202 -3.04 -22.63 -13.76
CA ILE A 202 -3.27 -22.36 -12.33
C ILE A 202 -4.18 -21.15 -12.15
N ARG A 203 -3.93 -20.06 -12.90
CA ARG A 203 -4.79 -18.87 -12.86
C ARG A 203 -6.22 -19.17 -13.33
N GLY A 204 -6.37 -19.92 -14.42
CA GLY A 204 -7.67 -20.33 -14.96
C GLY A 204 -8.47 -21.22 -14.00
N ALA A 205 -7.82 -22.21 -13.38
CA ALA A 205 -8.43 -23.11 -12.41
C ALA A 205 -8.90 -22.37 -11.14
N PHE A 206 -8.12 -21.40 -10.66
CA PHE A 206 -8.53 -20.55 -9.54
C PHE A 206 -9.67 -19.59 -9.89
N MET A 207 -9.76 -19.13 -11.14
CA MET A 207 -10.88 -18.30 -11.63
C MET A 207 -12.18 -19.10 -11.81
N LEU A 208 -12.10 -20.37 -12.24
CA LEU A 208 -13.25 -21.26 -12.42
C LEU A 208 -13.84 -21.80 -11.11
N LYS A 209 -13.08 -21.79 -10.01
CA LYS A 209 -13.56 -22.19 -8.67
C LYS A 209 -14.34 -21.07 -7.95
N LYS A 210 -14.78 -20.04 -8.69
CA LYS A 210 -15.59 -18.90 -8.23
C LYS A 210 -17.02 -19.08 -8.73
#